data_AF-A0A9D9VDZ1-F1
#
_entry.id   AF-A0A9D9VDZ1-F1
#
_cell.length_a   1.000
_cell.length_b   1.000
_cell.length_c   1.000
_cell.angle_alpha   90.00
_cell.angle_beta   90.00
_cell.angle_gamma   90.00
#
_symmetry.space_group_name_H-M   'P 1'
#
loop_
_entity.id
_entity.type
_entity.pdbx_description
1 polymer ?
#
loop_
_entity_poly.entity_id
_entity_poly.type
_entity_poly.pdbx_seq_one_letter_code
_entity_poly.pdbx_strand_id
1 'polypeptide(L)'
;MKRFASHYLFVPESGFLKQYVVELEEERVVRFFPLTEEIESVEWMPGVIVLSKEKAEDLFSAFILYPFDFTTMQPVAETQRKQLR
;
A
#
# COMPACT_ATOMS: atom_id res chain seq x y z
N MET A 1 -6.02 11.68 -9.41
CA MET A 1 -5.10 10.65 -8.92
C MET A 1 -4.72 10.95 -7.47
N LYS A 2 -4.66 9.93 -6.62
CA LYS A 2 -4.19 10.04 -5.23
C LYS A 2 -2.96 9.17 -5.05
N ARG A 3 -2.00 9.63 -4.25
CA ARG A 3 -0.76 8.90 -4.01
C ARG A 3 -0.60 8.64 -2.53
N PHE A 4 -0.29 7.40 -2.20
CA PHE A 4 -0.06 6.97 -0.84
C PHE A 4 1.32 6.32 -0.74
N ALA A 5 2.03 6.60 0.33
CA ALA A 5 3.27 5.91 0.68
C ALA A 5 3.18 5.39 2.11
N SER A 6 3.94 4.34 2.38
CA SER A 6 4.17 3.86 3.73
C SER A 6 5.58 3.29 3.85
N HIS A 7 5.96 2.84 5.04
CA HIS A 7 7.28 2.23 5.25
C HIS A 7 7.48 1.02 4.33
N TYR A 8 6.41 0.22 4.15
CA TYR A 8 6.41 -0.91 3.23
C TYR A 8 5.12 -0.98 2.40
N LEU A 9 5.28 -1.49 1.19
CA LEU A 9 4.23 -1.95 0.29
C LEU A 9 4.34 -3.48 0.16
N PHE A 10 3.30 -4.22 0.50
CA PHE A 10 3.21 -5.65 0.19
C PHE A 10 2.54 -5.85 -1.17
N VAL A 11 3.26 -6.49 -2.09
CA VAL A 11 2.76 -6.87 -3.41
C VAL A 11 2.64 -8.40 -3.45
N PRO A 12 1.46 -8.96 -3.79
CA PRO A 12 1.30 -10.40 -4.00
C PRO A 12 2.40 -10.93 -4.94
N GLU A 13 2.93 -12.11 -4.62
CA GLU A 13 4.01 -12.78 -5.38
C GLU A 13 5.40 -12.11 -5.33
N SER A 14 5.49 -10.81 -5.00
CA SER A 14 6.78 -10.09 -4.87
C SER A 14 7.23 -9.85 -3.43
N GLY A 15 6.30 -9.84 -2.45
CA GLY A 15 6.58 -9.61 -1.04
C GLY A 15 6.61 -8.13 -0.64
N PHE A 16 7.40 -7.79 0.39
CA PHE A 16 7.49 -6.43 0.93
C PHE A 16 8.53 -5.58 0.20
N LEU A 17 8.10 -4.44 -0.32
CA LEU A 17 8.91 -3.42 -0.96
C LEU A 17 9.01 -2.21 -0.04
N LYS A 18 10.23 -1.73 0.23
CA LYS A 18 10.46 -0.59 1.12
C LYS A 18 10.37 0.73 0.36
N GLN A 19 9.68 1.71 0.94
CA GLN A 19 9.56 3.07 0.39
C GLN A 19 9.04 3.08 -1.06
N TYR A 20 7.83 2.56 -1.27
CA TYR A 20 7.12 2.65 -2.54
C TYR A 20 5.88 3.54 -2.40
N VAL A 21 5.56 4.24 -3.48
CA VAL A 21 4.31 4.98 -3.68
C VAL A 21 3.33 4.08 -4.42
N VAL A 22 2.08 4.08 -3.98
CA VAL A 22 0.94 3.52 -4.70
C VAL A 22 0.10 4.68 -5.22
N GLU A 23 -0.15 4.69 -6.52
CA GLU A 23 -1.03 5.67 -7.18
C GLU A 23 -2.39 5.04 -7.45
N LEU A 24 -3.45 5.74 -7.01
CA LEU A 24 -4.84 5.35 -7.18
C LEU A 24 -5.59 6.28 -8.15
N GLU A 25 -6.44 5.67 -8.95
CA GLU A 25 -7.46 6.31 -9.79
C GLU A 25 -8.76 5.52 -9.63
N GLU A 26 -9.88 6.20 -9.34
CA GLU A 26 -11.18 5.55 -9.09
C GLU A 26 -11.12 4.37 -8.09
N GLU A 27 -10.36 4.55 -7.00
CA GLU A 27 -10.11 3.53 -5.96
C GLU A 27 -9.35 2.27 -6.43
N ARG A 28 -8.81 2.28 -7.66
CA ARG A 28 -7.98 1.21 -8.24
C ARG A 28 -6.52 1.63 -8.32
N VAL A 29 -5.64 0.66 -8.14
CA VAL A 29 -4.19 0.86 -8.27
C VAL A 29 -3.83 0.88 -9.75
N VAL A 30 -3.37 2.04 -10.23
CA VAL A 30 -2.92 2.21 -11.61
C VAL A 30 -1.42 2.01 -11.77
N ARG A 31 -0.64 2.31 -10.72
CA ARG A 31 0.79 2.02 -10.66
C ARG A 31 1.31 2.03 -9.22
N PHE A 32 2.46 1.41 -9.03
CA PHE A 32 3.31 1.63 -7.87
C PHE A 32 4.76 1.78 -8.31
N PHE A 33 5.54 2.60 -7.61
CA PHE A 33 6.92 2.91 -7.98
C PHE A 33 7.72 3.32 -6.73
N PRO A 34 9.07 3.21 -6.76
CA PRO A 34 9.91 3.65 -5.65
C PRO A 34 9.64 5.12 -5.31
N LEU A 35 9.55 5.44 -4.02
CA LEU A 35 9.43 6.80 -3.53
C LEU A 35 10.78 7.52 -3.74
N THR A 36 10.79 8.51 -4.61
CA THR A 36 11.90 9.46 -4.80
C THR A 36 11.64 10.75 -4.02
N GLU A 37 12.69 11.53 -3.75
CA GLU A 37 12.62 12.72 -2.87
C GLU A 37 11.65 13.81 -3.35
N GLU A 38 11.38 13.89 -4.67
CA GLU A 38 10.50 14.90 -5.26
C GLU A 38 9.25 14.28 -5.89
N ILE A 39 8.25 13.93 -5.07
CA ILE A 39 6.93 13.57 -5.57
C ILE A 39 5.88 14.43 -4.85
N GLU A 40 5.27 15.35 -5.60
CA GLU A 40 4.20 16.19 -5.07
C GLU A 40 2.96 15.35 -4.69
N SER A 41 2.33 15.75 -3.59
CA SER A 41 1.04 15.25 -3.12
C SER A 41 0.98 13.75 -2.79
N VAL A 42 1.97 13.24 -2.06
CA VAL A 42 1.95 11.87 -1.48
C VAL A 42 1.48 11.92 -0.02
N GLU A 43 0.43 11.17 0.29
CA GLU A 43 -0.05 10.98 1.66
C GLU A 43 0.70 9.82 2.34
N TRP A 44 1.27 10.08 3.52
CA TRP A 44 1.98 9.07 4.30
C TRP A 44 1.02 8.33 5.23
N MET A 45 0.94 7.01 5.02
CA MET A 45 0.10 6.12 5.82
C MET A 45 0.90 5.47 6.94
N PRO A 46 0.39 5.46 8.19
CA PRO A 46 1.00 4.69 9.26
C PRO A 46 0.66 3.21 9.05
N GLY A 47 1.65 2.34 8.83
CA GLY A 47 1.43 0.89 8.68
C GLY A 47 2.08 0.25 7.45
N VAL A 48 1.36 -0.69 6.82
CA VAL A 48 1.79 -1.32 5.56
C VAL A 48 0.66 -1.24 4.54
N ILE A 49 0.97 -0.74 3.35
CA ILE A 49 0.03 -0.80 2.23
C ILE A 49 0.11 -2.19 1.62
N VAL A 50 -1.04 -2.83 1.37
CA VAL A 50 -1.16 -4.18 0.82
C VAL A 50 -1.97 -4.12 -0.47
N LEU A 51 -1.41 -4.66 -1.55
CA LEU A 51 -2.14 -4.83 -2.80
C LEU A 51 -2.93 -6.14 -2.77
N SER A 52 -4.19 -6.09 -3.17
CA SER A 52 -5.05 -7.26 -3.30
C SER A 52 -5.56 -7.35 -4.73
N LYS A 53 -5.30 -8.48 -5.40
CA LYS A 53 -5.76 -8.72 -6.76
C LYS A 53 -7.28 -8.88 -6.79
N GLU A 54 -7.94 -8.16 -7.69
CA GLU A 54 -9.37 -8.35 -7.97
C GLU A 54 -9.57 -9.51 -8.95
N LYS A 55 -10.58 -10.35 -8.70
CA LYS A 55 -10.80 -11.58 -9.48
C LYS A 55 -11.19 -11.33 -10.95
N ALA A 56 -11.71 -10.14 -11.26
CA ALA A 56 -12.40 -9.89 -12.52
C ALA A 56 -11.53 -9.24 -13.61
N GLU A 57 -10.49 -8.46 -13.26
CA GLU A 57 -9.89 -7.52 -14.21
C GLU A 57 -8.35 -7.43 -14.15
N ASP A 58 -7.65 -8.34 -13.47
CA ASP A 58 -6.20 -8.26 -13.22
C ASP A 58 -5.74 -6.93 -12.55
N LEU A 59 -6.68 -6.15 -12.03
CA LEU A 59 -6.45 -4.91 -11.31
C LEU A 59 -6.18 -5.18 -9.82
N PHE A 60 -5.51 -4.22 -9.17
CA PHE A 60 -5.29 -4.25 -7.72
C PHE A 60 -6.13 -3.18 -7.01
N SER A 61 -6.60 -3.54 -5.82
CA SER A 61 -7.08 -2.60 -4.81
C SER A 61 -6.03 -2.47 -3.71
N ALA A 62 -5.86 -1.26 -3.15
CA ALA A 62 -4.91 -1.01 -2.07
C ALA A 62 -5.59 -0.89 -0.70
N PHE A 63 -4.97 -1.49 0.32
CA PHE A 63 -5.45 -1.47 1.69
C PHE A 63 -4.32 -1.07 2.63
N ILE A 64 -4.63 -0.30 3.67
CA ILE A 64 -3.72 -0.05 4.79
C ILE A 64 -3.97 -1.08 5.90
N LEU A 65 -2.91 -1.71 6.38
CA LEU A 65 -2.88 -2.49 7.61
C LEU A 65 -2.25 -1.65 8.73
N TYR A 66 -3.02 -1.36 9.78
CA TYR A 66 -2.55 -0.59 10.93
C TYR A 66 -3.32 -0.92 12.21
N PRO A 67 -2.66 -1.03 13.38
CA PRO A 67 -1.19 -1.04 13.60
C PRO A 67 -0.51 -2.25 12.96
N PHE A 68 0.82 -2.22 12.80
CA PHE A 68 1.60 -3.32 12.22
C PHE A 68 2.97 -3.43 12.92
N ASP A 69 3.42 -4.65 13.20
CA ASP A 69 4.74 -4.90 13.79
C ASP A 69 5.80 -5.02 12.68
N PHE A 70 6.62 -3.98 12.55
CA PHE A 70 7.71 -3.93 11.58
C PHE A 70 8.95 -4.75 11.98
N THR A 71 9.05 -5.20 13.24
CA THR A 71 10.17 -6.03 13.70
C THR A 71 9.96 -7.47 13.27
N THR A 72 8.75 -7.98 13.44
CA THR A 72 8.38 -9.36 13.05
C THR A 72 7.79 -9.44 11.64
N MET A 73 7.50 -8.29 11.01
CA MET A 73 6.83 -8.18 9.72
C MET A 73 5.46 -8.86 9.71
N GLN A 74 4.69 -8.71 10.79
CA GLN A 74 3.39 -9.35 10.98
C GLN A 74 2.32 -8.36 11.49
N PRO A 75 1.04 -8.60 11.14
CA PRO A 75 -0.08 -7.99 11.85
C PRO A 75 -0.07 -8.33 13.34
N VAL A 76 -0.55 -7.41 14.16
CA VAL A 76 -0.85 -7.61 15.59
C VAL A 76 -2.34 -7.88 15.77
N ALA A 77 -2.75 -8.24 16.99
CA ALA A 77 -4.14 -8.59 17.28
C ALA A 77 -5.13 -7.46 16.93
N GLU A 78 -4.70 -6.20 17.08
CA GLU A 78 -5.49 -5.00 16.83
C GLU A 78 -5.40 -4.51 15.38
N THR A 79 -4.61 -5.16 14.50
CA THR A 79 -4.44 -4.70 13.11
C THR A 79 -5.78 -4.64 12.39
N GLN A 80 -6.11 -3.44 11.93
CA GLN A 80 -7.26 -3.20 11.08
C GLN A 80 -6.84 -3.15 9.62
N ARG A 81 -7.75 -3.56 8.73
CA ARG A 81 -7.62 -3.42 7.28
C ARG A 81 -8.62 -2.41 6.76
N LYS A 82 -8.15 -1.32 6.16
CA LYS A 82 -8.99 -0.29 5.54
C LYS A 82 -8.60 -0.08 4.08
N GLN A 83 -9.58 0.02 3.19
CA GLN A 83 -9.32 0.33 1.78
C GLN A 83 -8.88 1.79 1.62
N LEU A 84 -7.85 2.04 0.82
CA LEU A 84 -7.43 3.37 0.42
C LEU A 84 -8.32 3.86 -0.72
N ARG A 85 -8.68 5.15 -0.71
CA ARG A 85 -9.65 5.76 -1.62
C ARG A 85 -9.23 7.15 -2.03
#